data_AF-A0A378TYV1-F1
#
_entry.id   AF-A0A378TYV1-F1
#
_cell.length_a   1.000
_cell.length_b   1.000
_cell.length_c   1.000
_cell.angle_alpha   90.00
_cell.angle_beta   90.00
_cell.angle_gamma   90.00
#
_symmetry.space_group_name_H-M   'P 1'
#
loop_
_entity.id
_entity.type
_entity.pdbx_description
1 polymer ?
#
loop_
_entity_poly.entity_id
_entity_poly.type
_entity_poly.pdbx_seq_one_letter_code
_entity_poly.pdbx_strand_id
1 'polypeptide(L)'
;MNHNRHSAPPGGTGNKGWLRPLLVWAGLLVILLLMFGFMVRPRPPENLIYPKTGQTDGETGGMDALAYLNHLRGEAGLGAFARSPELTRSAAAHADYLTDFPEDMHDENHPESRFFSGKELGDRVKKTGYQYLGAQENVSTVSNSEPVGKTLQQHLHLDGLMTAIYHRFSLLDANSDEAGIGYTVRNGNHAFVVNQGNSRANKRCGQTKHSEEDVEEYRSFYSSACQNGGIIYADEVDIAAPDYVAYPVGKRVATMFANETPNPLPDRKFSGNPVSIAFNEEGGDEIEMLSFELFKGKEKVGNTRILDAETDPNKLFTPYQFALFPLDPLAYDTEYRAVFRYAAISKEDGLAREKKVEWAFRTRKPDFDYFNLQGGENMAVQSGKPHYLRWPLSLCKGDCDNVSYSSYGDAELVIHESLPDGVVVSVKGSRGSGVRLAPEGKSIPESALLIQ
;
A
#
# COMPACT_ATOMS: atom_id res chain seq x y z
N MET A 1 85.12 25.12 -77.13
CA MET A 1 85.04 26.58 -76.88
C MET A 1 83.71 26.89 -76.22
N ASN A 2 83.75 27.59 -75.07
CA ASN A 2 82.66 28.25 -74.33
C ASN A 2 81.51 27.41 -73.76
N HIS A 3 80.79 27.81 -72.71
CA HIS A 3 81.09 28.41 -71.40
C HIS A 3 79.74 28.39 -70.65
N ASN A 4 79.74 27.98 -69.38
CA ASN A 4 78.94 28.47 -68.24
C ASN A 4 77.38 28.57 -68.23
N ARG A 5 76.86 27.95 -67.14
CA ARG A 5 75.96 28.47 -66.07
C ARG A 5 74.42 28.51 -66.22
N HIS A 6 73.81 27.74 -65.31
CA HIS A 6 72.68 28.00 -64.39
C HIS A 6 71.58 29.01 -64.76
N SER A 7 70.33 28.52 -64.66
CA SER A 7 69.20 29.25 -64.08
C SER A 7 68.07 28.30 -63.64
N ALA A 8 67.65 28.46 -62.38
CA ALA A 8 66.43 27.88 -61.81
C ALA A 8 65.27 28.88 -61.95
N PRO A 9 63.99 28.45 -62.04
CA PRO A 9 62.85 29.33 -61.92
C PRO A 9 62.30 29.39 -60.47
N PRO A 10 61.54 30.46 -60.13
CA PRO A 10 61.38 30.94 -58.76
C PRO A 10 60.22 30.30 -58.01
N GLY A 11 60.31 30.35 -56.67
CA GLY A 11 59.30 29.88 -55.74
C GLY A 11 58.01 30.71 -55.77
N GLY A 12 56.88 30.01 -55.85
CA GLY A 12 55.56 30.54 -55.55
C GLY A 12 55.32 30.51 -54.04
N THR A 13 55.25 31.67 -53.42
CA THR A 13 54.85 31.85 -52.02
C THR A 13 53.38 31.46 -51.86
N GLY A 14 53.14 30.39 -51.09
CA GLY A 14 51.81 29.92 -50.73
C GLY A 14 51.02 30.99 -49.97
N ASN A 15 49.84 31.29 -50.48
CA ASN A 15 48.83 32.16 -49.90
C ASN A 15 48.28 31.56 -48.59
N LYS A 16 49.02 31.67 -47.48
CA LYS A 16 48.65 31.19 -46.12
C LYS A 16 48.36 32.35 -45.15
N GLY A 17 48.01 33.53 -45.65
CA GLY A 17 47.74 34.72 -44.81
C GLY A 17 46.33 34.79 -44.20
N TRP A 18 45.33 34.14 -44.82
CA TRP A 18 43.92 34.38 -44.47
C TRP A 18 43.28 33.32 -43.56
N LEU A 19 43.91 32.14 -43.42
CA LEU A 19 43.39 31.03 -42.60
C LEU A 19 43.52 31.28 -41.08
N ARG A 20 44.55 31.99 -40.63
CA ARG A 20 44.78 32.30 -39.21
C ARG A 20 43.71 33.21 -38.61
N PRO A 21 43.34 34.36 -39.21
CA PRO A 21 42.27 35.19 -38.66
C PRO A 21 40.90 34.49 -38.68
N LEU A 22 40.62 33.68 -39.71
CA LEU A 22 39.38 32.88 -39.79
C LEU A 22 39.22 31.88 -38.63
N LEU A 23 40.29 31.19 -38.23
CA LEU A 23 40.27 30.28 -37.09
C LEU A 23 40.07 31.02 -35.75
N VAL A 24 40.65 32.22 -35.60
CA VAL A 24 40.44 33.05 -34.41
C VAL A 24 38.99 33.56 -34.33
N TRP A 25 38.42 33.99 -35.45
CA TRP A 25 37.02 34.42 -35.53
C TRP A 25 36.04 33.26 -35.29
N ALA A 26 36.32 32.06 -35.82
CA ALA A 26 35.52 30.87 -35.54
C ALA A 26 35.60 30.46 -34.06
N GLY A 27 36.80 30.51 -33.46
CA GLY A 27 36.99 30.27 -32.03
C GLY A 27 36.24 31.27 -31.15
N LEU A 28 36.31 32.56 -31.50
CA LEU A 28 35.55 33.62 -30.81
C LEU A 28 34.04 33.44 -30.96
N LEU A 29 33.55 33.06 -32.15
CA LEU A 29 32.13 32.77 -32.38
C LEU A 29 31.65 31.59 -31.54
N VAL A 30 32.43 30.51 -31.45
CA VAL A 30 32.11 29.35 -30.61
C VAL A 30 32.09 29.74 -29.13
N ILE A 31 33.06 30.51 -28.65
CA ILE A 31 33.08 31.02 -27.28
C ILE A 31 31.88 31.94 -27.02
N LEU A 32 31.51 32.78 -27.99
CA LEU A 32 30.37 33.68 -27.87
C LEU A 32 29.04 32.92 -27.89
N LEU A 33 28.92 31.86 -28.70
CA LEU A 33 27.77 30.95 -28.72
C LEU A 33 27.68 30.11 -27.44
N LEU A 34 28.82 29.68 -26.88
CA LEU A 34 28.86 28.99 -25.59
C LEU A 34 28.49 29.94 -24.44
N MET A 35 29.02 31.17 -24.44
CA MET A 35 28.65 32.20 -23.46
C MET A 35 27.19 32.63 -23.60
N PHE A 36 26.68 32.77 -24.82
CA PHE A 36 25.28 33.05 -25.09
C PHE A 36 24.40 31.87 -24.65
N GLY A 37 24.78 30.63 -24.95
CA GLY A 37 24.11 29.44 -24.43
C GLY A 37 24.14 29.34 -22.90
N PHE A 38 25.19 29.84 -22.25
CA PHE A 38 25.29 29.90 -20.79
C PHE A 38 24.48 31.06 -20.18
N MET A 39 24.36 32.20 -20.89
CA MET A 39 23.57 33.37 -20.48
C MET A 39 22.07 33.21 -20.74
N VAL A 40 21.69 32.44 -21.77
CA VAL A 40 20.28 32.17 -22.15
C VAL A 40 19.73 30.95 -21.42
N ARG A 41 20.58 30.14 -20.76
CA ARG A 41 20.08 29.15 -19.80
C ARG A 41 19.46 29.90 -18.62
N PRO A 42 18.14 29.78 -18.40
CA PRO A 42 17.51 30.43 -17.26
C PRO A 42 18.24 29.99 -15.99
N ARG A 43 18.75 30.95 -15.21
CA ARG A 43 19.28 30.64 -13.89
C ARG A 43 18.14 29.96 -13.12
N PRO A 44 18.39 28.83 -12.44
CA PRO A 44 17.37 28.25 -11.58
C PRO A 44 16.94 29.34 -10.58
N PRO A 45 15.62 29.49 -10.33
CA PRO A 45 15.13 30.54 -9.47
C PRO A 45 15.80 30.48 -8.10
N GLU A 46 16.10 31.65 -7.55
CA GLU A 46 16.57 31.77 -6.17
C GLU A 46 15.48 31.19 -5.25
N ASN A 47 15.85 30.26 -4.36
CA ASN A 47 14.97 29.48 -3.45
C ASN A 47 14.38 28.17 -4.00
N LEU A 48 15.22 27.33 -4.63
CA LEU A 48 14.90 25.92 -4.86
C LEU A 48 14.81 25.13 -3.54
N ILE A 49 13.72 24.39 -3.35
CA ILE A 49 13.57 23.38 -2.28
C ILE A 49 13.83 21.99 -2.84
N TYR A 50 14.33 21.10 -1.99
CA TYR A 50 14.67 19.72 -2.32
C TYR A 50 13.74 18.74 -1.60
N PRO A 51 13.47 17.56 -2.19
CA PRO A 51 12.57 16.60 -1.59
C PRO A 51 13.16 16.05 -0.29
N LYS A 52 12.27 15.78 0.66
CA LYS A 52 12.58 14.93 1.81
C LYS A 52 12.61 13.48 1.34
N THR A 53 13.50 12.69 1.93
CA THR A 53 13.60 11.27 1.61
C THR A 53 12.34 10.52 2.01
N GLY A 54 11.79 9.76 1.08
CA GLY A 54 10.70 8.83 1.32
C GLY A 54 11.06 7.69 2.28
N GLN A 55 10.12 6.78 2.46
CA GLN A 55 10.30 5.56 3.22
C GLN A 55 11.27 4.66 2.45
N THR A 56 12.35 4.24 3.12
CA THR A 56 13.25 3.24 2.56
C THR A 56 12.70 1.87 2.86
N ASP A 57 12.73 0.94 1.91
CA ASP A 57 12.19 -0.41 2.10
C ASP A 57 12.92 -1.21 3.19
N GLY A 58 14.15 -0.83 3.53
CA GLY A 58 14.85 -1.34 4.72
C GLY A 58 14.87 -2.87 4.77
N GLU A 59 14.50 -3.43 5.92
CA GLU A 59 14.44 -4.88 6.16
C GLU A 59 13.34 -5.59 5.33
N THR A 60 12.24 -4.90 5.01
CA THR A 60 11.09 -5.52 4.34
C THR A 60 11.19 -5.51 2.81
N GLY A 61 12.09 -4.71 2.22
CA GLY A 61 12.15 -4.52 0.75
C GLY A 61 12.43 -5.77 -0.08
N GLY A 62 13.05 -6.79 0.51
CA GLY A 62 13.28 -8.08 -0.14
C GLY A 62 12.19 -9.12 0.10
N MET A 63 11.21 -8.83 0.96
CA MET A 63 10.16 -9.77 1.34
C MET A 63 9.15 -9.90 0.21
N ASP A 64 8.83 -11.13 -0.18
CA ASP A 64 7.62 -11.36 -0.98
C ASP A 64 6.37 -11.04 -0.15
N ALA A 65 5.20 -11.03 -0.80
CA ALA A 65 3.95 -10.68 -0.14
C ALA A 65 3.63 -11.53 1.12
N LEU A 66 3.95 -12.84 1.09
CA LEU A 66 3.66 -13.72 2.22
C LEU A 66 4.63 -13.50 3.37
N ALA A 67 5.92 -13.31 3.06
CA ALA A 67 6.92 -12.95 4.05
C ALA A 67 6.61 -11.58 4.69
N TYR A 68 6.12 -10.61 3.91
CA TYR A 68 5.70 -9.31 4.43
C TYR A 68 4.45 -9.43 5.31
N LEU A 69 3.43 -10.20 4.91
CA LEU A 69 2.28 -10.49 5.77
C LEU A 69 2.71 -11.16 7.08
N ASN A 70 3.62 -12.14 7.01
CA ASN A 70 4.16 -12.79 8.19
C ASN A 70 4.97 -11.86 9.09
N HIS A 71 5.66 -10.87 8.52
CA HIS A 71 6.30 -9.81 9.30
C HIS A 71 5.26 -9.01 10.09
N LEU A 72 4.18 -8.55 9.44
CA LEU A 72 3.10 -7.81 10.11
C LEU A 72 2.38 -8.66 11.17
N ARG A 73 2.10 -9.93 10.89
CA ARG A 73 1.55 -10.90 11.85
C ARG A 73 2.47 -11.08 13.05
N GLY A 74 3.78 -11.23 12.81
CA GLY A 74 4.77 -11.34 13.88
C GLY A 74 4.84 -10.11 14.78
N GLU A 75 4.75 -8.90 14.20
CA GLU A 75 4.66 -7.66 14.99
C GLU A 75 3.40 -7.67 15.89
N ALA A 76 2.28 -8.23 15.40
CA ALA A 76 1.02 -8.37 16.13
C ALA A 76 0.99 -9.55 17.13
N GLY A 77 2.11 -10.27 17.31
CA GLY A 77 2.22 -11.39 18.24
C GLY A 77 1.66 -12.71 17.71
N LEU A 78 1.39 -12.82 16.41
CA LEU A 78 0.85 -14.02 15.78
C LEU A 78 1.92 -14.90 15.14
N GLY A 79 1.59 -16.19 15.01
CA GLY A 79 2.37 -17.14 14.23
C GLY A 79 2.38 -16.78 12.74
N ALA A 80 3.52 -17.03 12.11
CA ALA A 80 3.67 -16.92 10.66
C ALA A 80 2.83 -17.99 9.95
N PHE A 81 2.13 -17.58 8.89
CA PHE A 81 1.48 -18.50 7.97
C PHE A 81 2.50 -19.36 7.23
N ALA A 82 2.25 -20.67 7.22
CA ALA A 82 2.86 -21.57 6.27
C ALA A 82 2.33 -21.28 4.84
N ARG A 83 3.15 -21.54 3.83
CA ARG A 83 2.70 -21.43 2.44
C ARG A 83 1.86 -22.66 2.08
N SER A 84 0.61 -22.44 1.69
CA SER A 84 -0.30 -23.48 1.21
C SER A 84 -0.30 -23.55 -0.32
N PRO A 85 0.15 -24.66 -0.94
CA PRO A 85 0.10 -24.80 -2.40
C PRO A 85 -1.33 -24.74 -2.97
N GLU A 86 -2.31 -25.30 -2.27
CA GLU A 86 -3.72 -25.36 -2.65
C GLU A 86 -4.33 -23.95 -2.69
N LEU A 87 -4.16 -23.19 -1.60
CA LEU A 87 -4.63 -21.81 -1.51
C LEU A 87 -3.87 -20.89 -2.46
N THR A 88 -2.57 -21.13 -2.69
CA THR A 88 -1.77 -20.33 -3.65
C THR A 88 -2.30 -20.50 -5.07
N ARG A 89 -2.62 -21.74 -5.49
CA ARG A 89 -3.22 -21.99 -6.81
C ARG A 89 -4.60 -21.33 -6.95
N SER A 90 -5.41 -21.36 -5.89
CA SER A 90 -6.75 -20.75 -5.88
C SER A 90 -6.67 -19.23 -5.96
N ALA A 91 -5.85 -18.59 -5.13
CA ALA A 91 -5.65 -17.16 -5.13
C ALA A 91 -5.06 -16.66 -6.46
N ALA A 92 -4.12 -17.38 -7.06
CA ALA A 92 -3.55 -17.03 -8.36
C ALA A 92 -4.58 -17.10 -9.50
N ALA A 93 -5.43 -18.14 -9.52
CA ALA A 93 -6.49 -18.26 -10.51
C ALA A 93 -7.52 -17.13 -10.39
N HIS A 94 -7.89 -16.79 -9.15
CA HIS A 94 -8.83 -15.70 -8.90
C HIS A 94 -8.22 -14.32 -9.23
N ALA A 95 -6.94 -14.11 -8.94
CA ALA A 95 -6.25 -12.88 -9.36
C ALA A 95 -6.21 -12.74 -10.89
N ASP A 96 -6.00 -13.83 -11.63
CA ASP A 96 -6.08 -13.81 -13.10
C ASP A 96 -7.49 -13.42 -13.58
N TYR A 97 -8.54 -13.98 -12.97
CA TYR A 97 -9.94 -13.65 -13.25
C TYR A 97 -10.24 -12.16 -13.03
N LEU A 98 -9.84 -11.63 -11.87
CA LEU A 98 -10.10 -10.25 -11.48
C LEU A 98 -9.35 -9.22 -12.32
N THR A 99 -8.33 -9.62 -13.11
CA THR A 99 -7.75 -8.69 -14.09
C THR A 99 -8.66 -8.39 -15.27
N ASP A 100 -9.59 -9.30 -15.59
CA ASP A 100 -10.61 -9.11 -16.62
C ASP A 100 -11.93 -8.55 -16.03
N PHE A 101 -12.27 -8.92 -14.78
CA PHE A 101 -13.52 -8.56 -14.08
C PHE A 101 -13.28 -8.03 -12.65
N PRO A 102 -12.60 -6.87 -12.46
CA PRO A 102 -12.21 -6.37 -11.14
C PRO A 102 -13.38 -6.04 -10.21
N GLU A 103 -14.57 -5.79 -10.75
CA GLU A 103 -15.80 -5.46 -10.04
C GLU A 103 -16.49 -6.66 -9.37
N ASP A 104 -16.16 -7.88 -9.78
CA ASP A 104 -16.77 -9.09 -9.20
C ASP A 104 -16.23 -9.40 -7.78
N MET A 105 -15.09 -8.81 -7.42
CA MET A 105 -14.48 -8.87 -6.08
C MET A 105 -14.30 -10.31 -5.56
N HIS A 106 -15.11 -10.77 -4.60
CA HIS A 106 -14.97 -12.09 -3.98
C HIS A 106 -15.60 -13.23 -4.79
N ASP A 107 -16.45 -12.89 -5.75
CA ASP A 107 -17.16 -13.87 -6.56
C ASP A 107 -16.58 -13.95 -7.97
N GLU A 108 -16.91 -15.02 -8.69
CA GLU A 108 -16.72 -15.11 -10.13
C GLU A 108 -18.09 -15.25 -10.79
N ASN A 109 -18.59 -14.18 -11.41
CA ASN A 109 -19.93 -14.13 -12.00
C ASN A 109 -19.96 -14.46 -13.51
N HIS A 110 -18.79 -14.64 -14.13
CA HIS A 110 -18.63 -14.83 -15.58
C HIS A 110 -18.11 -16.25 -15.92
N PRO A 111 -18.97 -17.29 -15.91
CA PRO A 111 -18.57 -18.68 -16.11
C PRO A 111 -17.99 -18.99 -17.50
N GLU A 112 -18.20 -18.12 -18.47
CA GLU A 112 -17.61 -18.17 -19.81
C GLU A 112 -16.15 -17.71 -19.86
N SER A 113 -15.67 -17.02 -18.81
CA SER A 113 -14.29 -16.59 -18.71
C SER A 113 -13.35 -17.80 -18.72
N ARG A 114 -12.27 -17.71 -19.50
CA ARG A 114 -11.21 -18.73 -19.48
C ARG A 114 -10.48 -18.85 -18.13
N PHE A 115 -10.66 -17.85 -17.27
CA PHE A 115 -10.11 -17.82 -15.92
C PHE A 115 -11.10 -18.29 -14.85
N PHE A 116 -12.34 -18.60 -15.21
CA PHE A 116 -13.33 -19.08 -14.28
C PHE A 116 -12.85 -20.35 -13.57
N SER A 117 -12.74 -20.26 -12.26
CA SER A 117 -12.27 -21.27 -11.33
C SER A 117 -13.36 -21.75 -10.37
N GLY A 118 -14.41 -20.95 -10.14
CA GLY A 118 -15.56 -21.28 -9.30
C GLY A 118 -16.22 -20.01 -8.78
N LYS A 119 -17.55 -20.04 -8.57
CA LYS A 119 -18.30 -18.83 -8.24
C LYS A 119 -17.86 -18.26 -6.88
N GLU A 120 -17.89 -19.07 -5.84
CA GLU A 120 -17.56 -18.65 -4.48
C GLU A 120 -16.19 -19.19 -4.06
N LEU A 121 -15.58 -18.60 -3.02
CA LEU A 121 -14.28 -19.04 -2.48
C LEU A 121 -14.25 -20.56 -2.25
N GLY A 122 -15.32 -21.11 -1.66
CA GLY A 122 -15.47 -22.54 -1.39
C GLY A 122 -15.31 -23.41 -2.65
N ASP A 123 -15.90 -23.01 -3.77
CA ASP A 123 -15.77 -23.73 -5.05
C ASP A 123 -14.33 -23.67 -5.57
N ARG A 124 -13.72 -22.47 -5.48
CA ARG A 124 -12.36 -22.22 -5.99
C ARG A 124 -11.30 -23.01 -5.22
N VAL A 125 -11.36 -23.03 -3.89
CA VAL A 125 -10.39 -23.77 -3.07
C VAL A 125 -10.62 -25.28 -3.15
N LYS A 126 -11.87 -25.74 -3.29
CA LYS A 126 -12.19 -27.15 -3.55
C LYS A 126 -11.54 -27.65 -4.84
N LYS A 127 -11.62 -26.85 -5.91
CA LYS A 127 -11.01 -27.18 -7.22
C LYS A 127 -9.50 -27.37 -7.14
N THR A 128 -8.82 -26.72 -6.19
CA THR A 128 -7.37 -26.88 -5.98
C THR A 128 -6.99 -27.94 -4.95
N GLY A 129 -7.98 -28.59 -4.33
CA GLY A 129 -7.81 -29.71 -3.40
C GLY A 129 -8.02 -29.36 -1.92
N TYR A 130 -8.30 -28.09 -1.58
CA TYR A 130 -8.53 -27.66 -0.21
C TYR A 130 -9.92 -28.08 0.27
N GLN A 131 -9.99 -28.83 1.38
CA GLN A 131 -11.23 -29.45 1.86
C GLN A 131 -11.89 -28.70 3.00
N TYR A 132 -11.17 -27.81 3.70
CA TYR A 132 -11.74 -27.03 4.80
C TYR A 132 -12.54 -25.83 4.28
N LEU A 133 -13.79 -25.72 4.72
CA LEU A 133 -14.72 -24.66 4.33
C LEU A 133 -14.49 -23.33 5.08
N GLY A 134 -13.74 -23.34 6.18
CA GLY A 134 -13.37 -22.11 6.90
C GLY A 134 -12.19 -21.35 6.29
N ALA A 135 -11.96 -21.49 4.98
CA ALA A 135 -11.01 -20.65 4.27
C ALA A 135 -11.54 -19.21 4.20
N GLN A 136 -10.66 -18.23 4.31
CA GLN A 136 -10.99 -16.80 4.22
C GLN A 136 -10.22 -16.18 3.06
N GLU A 137 -10.78 -15.11 2.49
CA GLU A 137 -10.21 -14.42 1.34
C GLU A 137 -10.16 -12.92 1.55
N ASN A 138 -9.06 -12.30 1.14
CA ASN A 138 -8.90 -10.86 1.07
C ASN A 138 -8.53 -10.47 -0.36
N VAL A 139 -9.24 -9.50 -0.93
CA VAL A 139 -9.09 -9.09 -2.33
C VAL A 139 -8.81 -7.59 -2.43
N SER A 140 -7.81 -7.22 -3.24
CA SER A 140 -7.54 -5.85 -3.61
C SER A 140 -7.36 -5.74 -5.12
N THR A 141 -8.15 -4.88 -5.76
CA THR A 141 -8.06 -4.58 -7.20
C THR A 141 -7.75 -3.10 -7.43
N VAL A 142 -6.93 -2.82 -8.43
CA VAL A 142 -6.59 -1.45 -8.88
C VAL A 142 -6.58 -1.43 -10.40
N SER A 143 -7.29 -0.48 -11.01
CA SER A 143 -7.40 -0.36 -12.47
C SER A 143 -6.65 0.87 -13.00
N ASN A 144 -6.14 0.78 -14.23
CA ASN A 144 -5.45 1.87 -14.94
C ASN A 144 -4.24 2.46 -14.18
N SER A 145 -3.50 1.64 -13.44
CA SER A 145 -2.34 2.09 -12.66
C SER A 145 -1.02 1.59 -13.27
N GLU A 146 -0.05 2.49 -13.41
CA GLU A 146 1.31 2.17 -13.82
C GLU A 146 2.07 1.47 -12.67
N PRO A 147 2.74 0.31 -12.91
CA PRO A 147 3.42 -0.40 -11.83
C PRO A 147 4.64 0.35 -11.29
N VAL A 148 4.72 0.51 -9.96
CA VAL A 148 5.89 1.08 -9.26
C VAL A 148 6.92 0.01 -8.82
N GLY A 149 6.85 -1.18 -9.43
CA GLY A 149 7.68 -2.36 -9.14
C GLY A 149 6.91 -3.45 -8.41
N LYS A 150 7.09 -4.72 -8.80
CA LYS A 150 6.25 -5.84 -8.34
C LYS A 150 6.18 -5.98 -6.82
N THR A 151 7.33 -5.95 -6.14
CA THR A 151 7.38 -6.15 -4.68
C THR A 151 6.71 -4.99 -3.94
N LEU A 152 7.06 -3.75 -4.28
CA LEU A 152 6.44 -2.57 -3.69
C LEU A 152 4.94 -2.56 -3.92
N GLN A 153 4.49 -2.86 -5.14
CA GLN A 153 3.06 -2.91 -5.47
C GLN A 153 2.32 -3.93 -4.61
N GLN A 154 2.88 -5.13 -4.43
CA GLN A 154 2.30 -6.15 -3.54
C GLN A 154 2.21 -5.68 -2.09
N HIS A 155 3.25 -5.00 -1.58
CA HIS A 155 3.22 -4.42 -0.23
C HIS A 155 2.17 -3.33 -0.10
N LEU A 156 1.96 -2.50 -1.13
CA LEU A 156 0.92 -1.47 -1.13
C LEU A 156 -0.49 -2.07 -1.11
N HIS A 157 -0.74 -3.13 -1.88
CA HIS A 157 -2.02 -3.86 -1.80
C HIS A 157 -2.24 -4.43 -0.39
N LEU A 158 -1.21 -5.04 0.19
CA LEU A 158 -1.32 -5.61 1.53
C LEU A 158 -1.50 -4.54 2.61
N ASP A 159 -0.77 -3.43 2.55
CA ASP A 159 -0.92 -2.31 3.48
C ASP A 159 -2.34 -1.72 3.39
N GLY A 160 -2.90 -1.60 2.17
CA GLY A 160 -4.29 -1.20 1.95
C GLY A 160 -5.27 -2.13 2.66
N LEU A 161 -5.15 -3.45 2.45
CA LEU A 161 -5.97 -4.45 3.13
C LEU A 161 -5.79 -4.40 4.66
N MET A 162 -4.58 -4.14 5.15
CA MET A 162 -4.32 -4.00 6.59
C MET A 162 -4.89 -2.71 7.18
N THR A 163 -5.21 -1.69 6.39
CA THR A 163 -5.93 -0.49 6.86
C THR A 163 -7.44 -0.66 6.86
N ALA A 164 -7.95 -1.55 6.00
CA ALA A 164 -9.34 -1.94 5.87
C ALA A 164 -9.72 -2.89 7.02
N ILE A 165 -10.73 -2.55 7.82
CA ILE A 165 -10.88 -3.14 9.15
C ILE A 165 -11.43 -4.57 9.11
N TYR A 166 -12.32 -4.89 8.18
CA TYR A 166 -12.84 -6.25 8.03
C TYR A 166 -11.74 -7.17 7.49
N HIS A 167 -10.97 -6.68 6.51
CA HIS A 167 -9.83 -7.39 5.95
C HIS A 167 -8.73 -7.61 6.98
N ARG A 168 -8.42 -6.60 7.80
CA ARG A 168 -7.44 -6.74 8.89
C ARG A 168 -7.84 -7.84 9.87
N PHE A 169 -9.10 -7.88 10.31
CA PHE A 169 -9.54 -8.93 11.23
C PHE A 169 -9.39 -10.32 10.60
N SER A 170 -9.63 -10.47 9.30
CA SER A 170 -9.32 -11.70 8.57
C SER A 170 -7.81 -11.98 8.53
N LEU A 171 -6.98 -11.07 8.01
CA LEU A 171 -5.53 -11.26 7.85
C LEU A 171 -4.78 -11.52 9.17
N LEU A 172 -5.33 -11.02 10.28
CA LEU A 172 -4.82 -11.21 11.65
C LEU A 172 -5.62 -12.23 12.45
N ASP A 173 -6.44 -13.06 11.80
CA ASP A 173 -7.10 -14.17 12.45
C ASP A 173 -6.05 -15.14 13.04
N ALA A 174 -6.21 -15.41 14.33
CA ALA A 174 -5.36 -16.31 15.09
C ALA A 174 -5.69 -17.79 14.81
N ASN A 175 -6.87 -18.08 14.26
CA ASN A 175 -7.34 -19.43 13.93
C ASN A 175 -6.87 -19.93 12.55
N SER A 176 -6.12 -19.10 11.82
CA SER A 176 -5.48 -19.46 10.57
C SER A 176 -3.97 -19.69 10.79
N ASP A 177 -3.38 -20.66 10.10
CA ASP A 177 -1.95 -21.01 10.20
C ASP A 177 -1.27 -21.21 8.83
N GLU A 178 -2.02 -21.10 7.73
CA GLU A 178 -1.49 -21.16 6.37
C GLU A 178 -2.17 -20.16 5.43
N ALA A 179 -1.44 -19.76 4.38
CA ALA A 179 -1.97 -18.86 3.36
C ALA A 179 -1.33 -19.10 1.99
N GLY A 180 -2.04 -18.67 0.95
CA GLY A 180 -1.58 -18.56 -0.43
C GLY A 180 -1.90 -17.18 -0.99
N ILE A 181 -0.99 -16.62 -1.79
CA ILE A 181 -1.14 -15.28 -2.35
C ILE A 181 -1.04 -15.34 -3.87
N GLY A 182 -2.00 -14.72 -4.54
CA GLY A 182 -2.03 -14.46 -5.97
C GLY A 182 -1.82 -12.98 -6.26
N TYR A 183 -1.02 -12.66 -7.28
CA TYR A 183 -0.88 -11.29 -7.77
C TYR A 183 -0.64 -11.28 -9.28
N THR A 184 -1.55 -10.65 -10.01
CA THR A 184 -1.52 -10.55 -11.48
C THR A 184 -1.68 -9.10 -11.91
N VAL A 185 -0.93 -8.71 -12.94
CA VAL A 185 -1.13 -7.44 -13.67
C VAL A 185 -1.39 -7.76 -15.14
N ARG A 186 -2.48 -7.22 -15.70
CA ARG A 186 -2.84 -7.36 -17.10
C ARG A 186 -3.54 -6.08 -17.56
N ASN A 187 -3.07 -5.48 -18.66
CA ASN A 187 -3.66 -4.27 -19.25
C ASN A 187 -3.84 -3.09 -18.27
N GLY A 188 -2.92 -2.94 -17.30
CA GLY A 188 -3.00 -1.89 -16.26
C GLY A 188 -3.96 -2.20 -15.12
N ASN A 189 -4.63 -3.36 -15.13
CA ASN A 189 -5.41 -3.88 -14.01
C ASN A 189 -4.54 -4.78 -13.14
N HIS A 190 -4.57 -4.54 -11.84
CA HIS A 190 -3.85 -5.27 -10.80
C HIS A 190 -4.88 -5.98 -9.94
N ALA A 191 -4.63 -7.25 -9.64
CA ALA A 191 -5.42 -8.02 -8.70
C ALA A 191 -4.48 -8.71 -7.71
N PHE A 192 -4.77 -8.54 -6.43
CA PHE A 192 -4.04 -9.14 -5.31
C PHE A 192 -5.03 -9.90 -4.42
N VAL A 193 -4.79 -11.20 -4.24
CA VAL A 193 -5.69 -12.11 -3.53
C VAL A 193 -4.89 -12.85 -2.46
N VAL A 194 -5.39 -12.87 -1.23
CA VAL A 194 -4.85 -13.67 -0.13
C VAL A 194 -5.92 -14.66 0.32
N ASN A 195 -5.67 -15.95 0.12
CA ASN A 195 -6.51 -17.01 0.65
C ASN A 195 -5.79 -17.64 1.83
N GLN A 196 -6.45 -17.70 2.99
CA GLN A 196 -5.88 -18.26 4.22
C GLN A 196 -6.80 -19.31 4.81
N GLY A 197 -6.25 -20.12 5.71
CA GLY A 197 -7.03 -21.08 6.47
C GLY A 197 -6.21 -21.86 7.49
N ASN A 198 -6.75 -23.00 7.91
CA ASN A 198 -6.20 -23.85 8.95
C ASN A 198 -5.77 -25.21 8.39
N SER A 199 -4.47 -25.46 8.40
CA SER A 199 -3.82 -26.65 7.85
C SER A 199 -4.20 -27.93 8.57
N ARG A 200 -4.45 -27.85 9.88
CA ARG A 200 -4.90 -29.00 10.68
C ARG A 200 -6.34 -29.32 10.34
N ALA A 201 -7.23 -28.33 10.29
CA ALA A 201 -8.62 -28.51 9.88
C ALA A 201 -8.71 -29.08 8.46
N ASN A 202 -7.94 -28.53 7.52
CA ASN A 202 -7.87 -29.01 6.13
C ASN A 202 -7.38 -30.46 6.05
N LYS A 203 -6.33 -30.82 6.79
CA LYS A 203 -5.85 -32.20 6.90
C LYS A 203 -6.92 -33.13 7.49
N ARG A 204 -7.65 -32.71 8.52
CA ARG A 204 -8.75 -33.49 9.11
C ARG A 204 -9.89 -33.69 8.12
N CYS A 205 -10.29 -32.65 7.40
CA CYS A 205 -11.29 -32.78 6.33
C CYS A 205 -10.89 -33.79 5.25
N GLY A 206 -9.60 -33.87 4.91
CA GLY A 206 -9.09 -34.87 3.97
C GLY A 206 -9.05 -36.31 4.53
N GLN A 207 -9.14 -36.49 5.84
CA GLN A 207 -9.00 -37.78 6.53
C GLN A 207 -10.30 -38.32 7.11
N THR A 208 -11.23 -37.43 7.48
CA THR A 208 -12.46 -37.78 8.19
C THR A 208 -13.32 -38.70 7.34
N LYS A 209 -13.80 -39.76 7.99
CA LYS A 209 -14.83 -40.68 7.47
C LYS A 209 -16.12 -40.58 8.26
N HIS A 210 -16.14 -39.74 9.29
CA HIS A 210 -17.24 -39.61 10.24
C HIS A 210 -18.32 -38.71 9.64
N SER A 211 -19.52 -39.26 9.52
CA SER A 211 -20.74 -38.47 9.36
C SER A 211 -21.27 -38.08 10.75
N GLU A 212 -22.26 -37.17 10.81
CA GLU A 212 -22.93 -36.79 12.07
C GLU A 212 -23.48 -38.00 12.87
N GLU A 213 -23.63 -39.16 12.23
CA GLU A 213 -24.13 -40.39 12.87
C GLU A 213 -23.08 -41.11 13.74
N ASP A 214 -21.78 -40.80 13.57
CA ASP A 214 -20.65 -41.45 14.27
C ASP A 214 -20.01 -40.56 15.37
N VAL A 215 -20.69 -39.48 15.78
CA VAL A 215 -20.13 -38.46 16.68
C VAL A 215 -20.10 -38.94 18.13
N GLU A 216 -18.99 -38.67 18.83
CA GLU A 216 -18.91 -38.84 20.27
C GLU A 216 -19.74 -37.77 21.00
N GLU A 217 -20.78 -38.19 21.74
CA GLU A 217 -21.77 -37.31 22.42
C GLU A 217 -21.16 -36.22 23.31
N TYR A 218 -19.93 -36.42 23.80
CA TYR A 218 -19.26 -35.51 24.74
C TYR A 218 -18.26 -34.54 24.10
N ARG A 219 -18.04 -34.60 22.78
CA ARG A 219 -17.05 -33.74 22.10
C ARG A 219 -17.75 -32.73 21.21
N SER A 220 -17.39 -31.46 21.35
CA SER A 220 -17.85 -30.39 20.46
C SER A 220 -17.26 -30.57 19.06
N PHE A 221 -18.08 -30.39 18.03
CA PHE A 221 -17.70 -30.61 16.63
C PHE A 221 -18.35 -29.58 15.70
N TYR A 222 -17.78 -29.47 14.50
CA TYR A 222 -18.28 -28.66 13.40
C TYR A 222 -18.68 -29.59 12.24
N SER A 223 -19.98 -29.74 11.96
CA SER A 223 -20.47 -30.66 10.92
C SER A 223 -20.46 -30.11 9.50
N SER A 224 -20.38 -28.80 9.34
CA SER A 224 -20.30 -28.12 8.04
C SER A 224 -18.91 -27.54 7.74
N ALA A 225 -17.88 -28.06 8.42
CA ALA A 225 -16.52 -27.55 8.27
C ALA A 225 -15.78 -28.12 7.04
N CYS A 226 -16.26 -29.21 6.44
CA CYS A 226 -15.57 -29.89 5.35
C CYS A 226 -16.43 -30.00 4.08
N GLN A 227 -15.77 -29.84 2.93
CA GLN A 227 -16.35 -29.95 1.58
C GLN A 227 -17.01 -31.30 1.28
N ASN A 228 -16.61 -32.35 1.99
CA ASN A 228 -17.12 -33.72 1.86
C ASN A 228 -18.22 -34.05 2.88
N GLY A 229 -18.69 -33.08 3.66
CA GLY A 229 -19.68 -33.28 4.73
C GLY A 229 -19.13 -33.99 5.97
N GLY A 230 -17.80 -34.13 6.06
CA GLY A 230 -17.16 -34.68 7.25
C GLY A 230 -17.14 -33.69 8.41
N ILE A 231 -17.18 -34.22 9.62
CA ILE A 231 -17.07 -33.42 10.84
C ILE A 231 -15.61 -33.15 11.22
N ILE A 232 -15.38 -32.08 11.98
CA ILE A 232 -14.12 -31.82 12.69
C ILE A 232 -14.43 -31.57 14.17
N TYR A 233 -13.70 -32.23 15.08
CA TYR A 233 -13.80 -31.92 16.50
C TYR A 233 -12.99 -30.68 16.86
N ALA A 234 -13.53 -29.84 17.76
CA ALA A 234 -12.90 -28.56 18.11
C ALA A 234 -11.50 -28.72 18.72
N ASP A 235 -11.32 -29.71 19.58
CA ASP A 235 -10.04 -30.07 20.21
C ASP A 235 -8.96 -30.57 19.22
N GLU A 236 -9.33 -30.94 18.00
CA GLU A 236 -8.37 -31.38 16.97
C GLU A 236 -7.77 -30.23 16.15
N VAL A 237 -8.37 -29.05 16.24
CA VAL A 237 -8.00 -27.84 15.47
C VAL A 237 -7.26 -26.82 16.33
N ASP A 238 -7.39 -26.92 17.66
CA ASP A 238 -6.89 -26.02 18.71
C ASP A 238 -5.56 -25.34 18.35
N ILE A 239 -5.62 -24.07 17.97
CA ILE A 239 -4.46 -23.21 17.81
C ILE A 239 -4.23 -22.50 19.14
N ALA A 240 -2.98 -22.49 19.61
CA ALA A 240 -2.54 -21.67 20.73
C ALA A 240 -2.61 -20.17 20.37
N ALA A 241 -3.83 -19.67 20.19
CA ALA A 241 -4.15 -18.30 19.87
C ALA A 241 -3.89 -17.41 21.10
N PRO A 242 -3.33 -16.20 20.91
CA PRO A 242 -3.18 -15.25 22.02
C PRO A 242 -4.55 -14.80 22.53
N ASP A 243 -4.62 -14.34 23.78
CA ASP A 243 -5.85 -13.81 24.39
C ASP A 243 -6.49 -12.70 23.55
N TYR A 244 -5.64 -11.88 22.90
CA TYR A 244 -6.05 -10.84 21.98
C TYR A 244 -4.97 -10.56 20.93
N VAL A 245 -5.39 -9.94 19.83
CA VAL A 245 -4.53 -9.37 18.80
C VAL A 245 -4.80 -7.87 18.72
N ALA A 246 -3.77 -7.07 18.95
CA ALA A 246 -3.83 -5.61 18.83
C ALA A 246 -3.02 -5.13 17.62
N TYR A 247 -3.57 -4.19 16.86
CA TYR A 247 -2.94 -3.66 15.65
C TYR A 247 -3.40 -2.20 15.43
N PRO A 248 -2.63 -1.34 14.75
CA PRO A 248 -1.28 -1.51 14.26
C PRO A 248 -0.24 -1.47 15.37
N VAL A 249 0.88 -2.11 15.08
CA VAL A 249 2.10 -2.23 15.88
C VAL A 249 3.29 -2.03 14.95
N GLY A 250 4.50 -1.86 15.50
CA GLY A 250 5.68 -1.70 14.67
C GLY A 250 5.96 -0.26 14.22
N LYS A 251 6.78 -0.12 13.17
CA LYS A 251 7.42 1.18 12.79
C LYS A 251 7.06 1.70 11.40
N ARG A 252 6.25 0.98 10.64
CA ARG A 252 5.94 1.30 9.23
C ARG A 252 4.44 1.39 8.97
N VAL A 253 3.70 1.87 9.96
CA VAL A 253 2.24 1.85 9.91
C VAL A 253 1.70 2.86 8.89
N ALA A 254 0.82 2.42 8.00
CA ALA A 254 0.13 3.30 7.07
C ALA A 254 -0.65 4.40 7.84
N THR A 255 -0.74 5.59 7.27
CA THR A 255 -1.33 6.75 7.95
C THR A 255 -2.84 6.88 7.79
N MET A 256 -3.40 6.20 6.79
CA MET A 256 -4.74 6.48 6.27
C MET A 256 -5.46 5.18 5.89
N PHE A 257 -6.78 5.23 6.03
CA PHE A 257 -7.76 4.29 5.47
C PHE A 257 -8.62 5.04 4.44
N ALA A 258 -8.93 4.43 3.29
CA ALA A 258 -9.72 5.09 2.23
C ALA A 258 -10.74 4.21 1.51
N ASN A 259 -10.47 2.92 1.31
CA ASN A 259 -11.34 2.07 0.51
C ASN A 259 -11.53 0.69 1.14
N GLU A 260 -12.80 0.28 1.28
CA GLU A 260 -13.21 -1.06 1.72
C GLU A 260 -14.66 -1.27 1.30
N THR A 261 -14.98 -2.49 0.88
CA THR A 261 -16.34 -2.91 0.55
C THR A 261 -16.68 -4.13 1.41
N PRO A 262 -17.75 -4.08 2.23
CA PRO A 262 -18.60 -2.91 2.47
C PRO A 262 -17.85 -1.81 3.26
N ASN A 263 -18.28 -0.55 3.15
CA ASN A 263 -17.54 0.57 3.76
C ASN A 263 -17.87 0.72 5.26
N PRO A 264 -16.90 0.61 6.19
CA PRO A 264 -17.12 0.80 7.63
C PRO A 264 -17.39 2.27 8.03
N LEU A 265 -17.07 3.24 7.16
CA LEU A 265 -17.28 4.67 7.37
C LEU A 265 -18.02 5.30 6.16
N PRO A 266 -19.31 4.96 5.93
CA PRO A 266 -20.02 5.32 4.71
C PRO A 266 -20.24 6.83 4.52
N ASP A 267 -20.11 7.63 5.57
CA ASP A 267 -20.25 9.09 5.54
C ASP A 267 -18.97 9.83 5.12
N ARG A 268 -17.86 9.11 4.85
CA ARG A 268 -16.56 9.71 4.56
C ARG A 268 -15.77 8.93 3.51
N LYS A 269 -14.96 9.65 2.73
CA LYS A 269 -14.08 9.06 1.70
C LYS A 269 -12.80 8.44 2.27
N PHE A 270 -12.33 8.93 3.42
CA PHE A 270 -11.10 8.48 4.05
C PHE A 270 -11.11 8.82 5.54
N SER A 271 -10.21 8.19 6.27
CA SER A 271 -9.90 8.47 7.68
C SER A 271 -8.42 8.16 7.96
N GLY A 272 -7.94 8.41 9.17
CA GLY A 272 -6.67 7.83 9.59
C GLY A 272 -6.76 6.32 9.74
N ASN A 273 -5.61 5.65 9.64
CA ASN A 273 -5.54 4.20 9.83
C ASN A 273 -6.11 3.82 11.21
N PRO A 274 -7.16 2.97 11.29
CA PRO A 274 -7.77 2.62 12.58
C PRO A 274 -6.78 1.87 13.47
N VAL A 275 -6.97 1.98 14.78
CA VAL A 275 -6.40 1.06 15.76
C VAL A 275 -7.47 0.04 16.14
N SER A 276 -7.11 -1.21 16.36
CA SER A 276 -8.05 -2.31 16.59
C SER A 276 -7.52 -3.32 17.59
N ILE A 277 -8.44 -3.99 18.27
CA ILE A 277 -8.17 -5.13 19.12
C ILE A 277 -9.25 -6.19 18.88
N ALA A 278 -8.84 -7.44 18.75
CA ALA A 278 -9.72 -8.60 18.62
C ALA A 278 -9.35 -9.62 19.71
N PHE A 279 -10.30 -10.02 20.54
CA PHE A 279 -10.10 -11.03 21.57
C PHE A 279 -10.37 -12.43 21.02
N ASN A 280 -9.72 -13.44 21.59
CA ASN A 280 -10.01 -14.84 21.27
C ASN A 280 -11.43 -15.20 21.75
N GLU A 281 -12.30 -15.60 20.82
CA GLU A 281 -13.70 -15.92 21.09
C GLU A 281 -13.86 -17.20 21.93
N GLU A 282 -12.89 -18.10 21.86
CA GLU A 282 -12.81 -19.31 22.69
C GLU A 282 -12.32 -18.99 24.12
N GLY A 283 -12.03 -17.73 24.41
CA GLY A 283 -11.66 -17.24 25.73
C GLY A 283 -12.74 -17.45 26.80
N GLY A 284 -12.27 -17.60 28.04
CA GLY A 284 -13.12 -17.82 29.21
C GLY A 284 -13.87 -16.59 29.75
N ASP A 285 -13.58 -15.41 29.21
CA ASP A 285 -14.16 -14.13 29.66
C ASP A 285 -15.04 -13.51 28.56
N GLU A 286 -16.18 -12.92 28.93
CA GLU A 286 -16.90 -11.94 28.11
C GLU A 286 -16.23 -10.56 28.23
N ILE A 287 -16.22 -9.80 27.15
CA ILE A 287 -15.46 -8.54 27.04
C ILE A 287 -16.41 -7.37 26.90
N GLU A 288 -16.42 -6.48 27.89
CA GLU A 288 -17.14 -5.20 27.83
C GLU A 288 -16.15 -4.04 27.69
N MET A 289 -16.20 -3.33 26.56
CA MET A 289 -15.33 -2.17 26.34
C MET A 289 -15.73 -1.01 27.26
N LEU A 290 -14.79 -0.51 28.05
CA LEU A 290 -14.96 0.68 28.89
C LEU A 290 -14.47 1.95 28.19
N SER A 291 -13.34 1.87 27.49
CA SER A 291 -12.81 2.99 26.69
C SER A 291 -11.81 2.52 25.65
N PHE A 292 -11.82 3.15 24.49
CA PHE A 292 -10.76 3.03 23.48
C PHE A 292 -10.25 4.43 23.15
N GLU A 293 -8.94 4.66 23.31
CA GLU A 293 -8.34 5.98 23.14
C GLU A 293 -7.03 5.90 22.35
N LEU A 294 -6.76 6.94 21.56
CA LEU A 294 -5.53 7.09 20.79
C LEU A 294 -4.80 8.38 21.23
N PHE A 295 -3.48 8.30 21.38
CA PHE A 295 -2.64 9.41 21.81
C PHE A 295 -1.49 9.66 20.85
N LYS A 296 -1.17 10.94 20.63
CA LYS A 296 0.07 11.43 20.00
C LYS A 296 0.94 12.07 21.07
N GLY A 297 1.95 11.35 21.55
CA GLY A 297 2.68 11.74 22.76
C GLY A 297 1.75 11.81 23.98
N LYS A 298 1.56 13.01 24.54
CA LYS A 298 0.65 13.25 25.68
C LYS A 298 -0.75 13.72 25.26
N GLU A 299 -0.94 14.07 23.99
CA GLU A 299 -2.19 14.62 23.48
C GLU A 299 -3.12 13.49 23.05
N LYS A 300 -4.37 13.50 23.52
CA LYS A 300 -5.42 12.58 23.05
C LYS A 300 -5.88 13.02 21.66
N VAL A 301 -5.92 12.10 20.70
CA VAL A 301 -6.53 12.33 19.39
C VAL A 301 -8.05 12.41 19.60
N GLY A 302 -8.63 13.59 19.40
CA GLY A 302 -10.02 13.87 19.78
C GLY A 302 -11.07 13.54 18.72
N ASN A 303 -10.75 13.73 17.43
CA ASN A 303 -11.69 13.52 16.33
C ASN A 303 -11.68 12.04 15.91
N THR A 304 -12.41 11.20 16.64
CA THR A 304 -12.38 9.74 16.48
C THR A 304 -13.79 9.13 16.46
N ARG A 305 -13.95 7.98 15.80
CA ARG A 305 -15.14 7.13 15.88
C ARG A 305 -14.74 5.72 16.33
N ILE A 306 -15.48 5.15 17.28
CA ILE A 306 -15.29 3.77 17.70
C ILE A 306 -16.34 2.91 16.98
N LEU A 307 -15.93 1.74 16.50
CA LEU A 307 -16.80 0.68 16.00
C LEU A 307 -16.64 -0.58 16.85
N ASP A 308 -17.76 -1.22 17.11
CA ASP A 308 -17.96 -2.53 17.76
C ASP A 308 -19.11 -3.26 17.05
N ALA A 309 -19.50 -4.44 17.53
CA ALA A 309 -20.61 -5.21 16.95
C ALA A 309 -21.93 -4.43 16.84
N GLU A 310 -22.20 -3.51 17.78
CA GLU A 310 -23.44 -2.72 17.82
C GLU A 310 -23.40 -1.51 16.90
N THR A 311 -22.24 -0.88 16.76
CA THR A 311 -22.06 0.40 16.04
C THR A 311 -21.50 0.23 14.63
N ASP A 312 -20.97 -0.95 14.29
CA ASP A 312 -20.59 -1.31 12.93
C ASP A 312 -21.80 -1.21 11.98
N PRO A 313 -21.74 -0.35 10.95
CA PRO A 313 -22.85 -0.17 10.01
C PRO A 313 -23.13 -1.43 9.18
N ASN A 314 -22.14 -2.31 9.00
CA ASN A 314 -22.27 -3.51 8.14
C ASN A 314 -22.51 -4.80 8.93
N LYS A 315 -22.49 -4.74 10.28
CA LYS A 315 -22.75 -5.90 11.16
C LYS A 315 -21.84 -7.10 10.91
N LEU A 316 -20.58 -6.83 10.61
CA LEU A 316 -19.52 -7.82 10.41
C LEU A 316 -18.64 -7.99 11.64
N PHE A 317 -18.59 -7.02 12.56
CA PHE A 317 -17.83 -7.14 13.80
C PHE A 317 -18.45 -8.20 14.70
N THR A 318 -17.61 -9.06 15.26
CA THR A 318 -18.02 -9.96 16.35
C THR A 318 -18.05 -9.19 17.69
N PRO A 319 -18.72 -9.71 18.73
CA PRO A 319 -18.71 -9.10 20.06
C PRO A 319 -17.32 -8.94 20.69
N TYR A 320 -16.30 -9.59 20.11
CA TYR A 320 -14.92 -9.59 20.59
C TYR A 320 -14.00 -8.67 19.77
N GLN A 321 -14.55 -7.93 18.80
CA GLN A 321 -13.81 -7.05 17.89
C GLN A 321 -14.15 -5.58 18.14
N PHE A 322 -13.11 -4.75 18.26
CA PHE A 322 -13.23 -3.32 18.51
C PHE A 322 -12.24 -2.55 17.64
N ALA A 323 -12.68 -1.40 17.12
CA ALA A 323 -11.84 -0.51 16.32
C ALA A 323 -12.07 0.96 16.68
N LEU A 324 -11.02 1.76 16.69
CA LEU A 324 -11.08 3.21 16.79
C LEU A 324 -10.47 3.83 15.54
N PHE A 325 -11.30 4.56 14.81
CA PHE A 325 -10.95 5.33 13.63
C PHE A 325 -10.64 6.78 14.00
N PRO A 326 -9.40 7.24 13.86
CA PRO A 326 -9.12 8.67 13.79
C PRO A 326 -9.73 9.22 12.51
N LEU A 327 -10.60 10.23 12.60
CA LEU A 327 -11.29 10.73 11.41
C LEU A 327 -10.35 11.54 10.51
N ASP A 328 -9.29 12.12 11.05
CA ASP A 328 -8.24 12.76 10.24
C ASP A 328 -7.06 11.79 9.99
N PRO A 329 -6.40 11.85 8.82
CA PRO A 329 -5.20 11.06 8.56
C PRO A 329 -4.14 11.26 9.63
N LEU A 330 -3.49 10.16 10.01
CA LEU A 330 -2.39 10.23 10.98
C LEU A 330 -1.19 10.96 10.37
N ALA A 331 -0.44 11.66 11.22
CA ALA A 331 0.79 12.29 10.78
C ALA A 331 1.82 11.20 10.40
N TYR A 332 2.56 11.40 9.31
CA TYR A 332 3.68 10.54 8.94
C TYR A 332 4.82 10.61 9.97
N ASP A 333 5.63 9.55 10.03
CA ASP A 333 6.83 9.43 10.89
C ASP A 333 6.60 9.79 12.36
N THR A 334 5.40 9.50 12.87
CA THR A 334 4.90 9.93 14.17
C THR A 334 4.55 8.73 15.03
N GLU A 335 4.96 8.77 16.30
CA GLU A 335 4.62 7.76 17.29
C GLU A 335 3.23 8.02 17.89
N TYR A 336 2.44 6.96 17.95
CA TYR A 336 1.11 6.94 18.54
C TYR A 336 1.01 5.81 19.57
N ARG A 337 0.08 5.97 20.50
CA ARG A 337 -0.19 5.01 21.58
C ARG A 337 -1.68 4.80 21.72
N ALA A 338 -2.11 3.55 21.61
CA ALA A 338 -3.50 3.15 21.79
C ALA A 338 -3.69 2.56 23.19
N VAL A 339 -4.83 2.87 23.80
CA VAL A 339 -5.21 2.38 25.13
C VAL A 339 -6.62 1.83 25.06
N PHE A 340 -6.77 0.56 25.39
CA PHE A 340 -8.05 -0.13 25.48
C PHE A 340 -8.28 -0.57 26.94
N ARG A 341 -9.37 -0.11 27.55
CA ARG A 341 -9.82 -0.55 28.87
C ARG A 341 -11.11 -1.32 28.71
N TYR A 342 -11.22 -2.42 29.44
CA TYR A 342 -12.37 -3.31 29.37
C TYR A 342 -12.63 -3.98 30.71
N ALA A 343 -13.87 -4.38 30.94
CA ALA A 343 -14.21 -5.34 31.98
C ALA A 343 -14.19 -6.75 31.37
N ALA A 344 -13.40 -7.63 31.97
CA ALA A 344 -13.40 -9.05 31.65
C ALA A 344 -14.32 -9.78 32.63
N ILE A 345 -15.47 -10.24 32.14
CA ILE A 345 -16.50 -10.90 32.93
C ILE A 345 -16.29 -12.40 32.79
N SER A 346 -15.83 -13.06 33.85
CA SER A 346 -15.55 -14.51 33.77
C SER A 346 -16.84 -15.30 33.61
N LYS A 347 -16.84 -16.23 32.65
CA LYS A 347 -17.97 -17.15 32.43
C LYS A 347 -18.15 -18.15 33.58
N GLU A 348 -17.12 -18.36 34.40
CA GLU A 348 -17.16 -19.30 35.54
C GLU A 348 -17.84 -18.70 36.78
N ASP A 349 -17.42 -17.50 37.18
CA ASP A 349 -17.85 -16.86 38.45
C ASP A 349 -18.70 -15.59 38.26
N GLY A 350 -18.84 -15.10 37.03
CA GLY A 350 -19.58 -13.88 36.70
C GLY A 350 -18.94 -12.58 37.19
N LEU A 351 -17.71 -12.62 37.72
CA LEU A 351 -17.04 -11.44 38.25
C LEU A 351 -16.38 -10.62 37.15
N ALA A 352 -16.75 -9.35 37.07
CA ALA A 352 -16.13 -8.36 36.21
C ALA A 352 -14.78 -7.89 36.79
N ARG A 353 -13.71 -8.03 36.01
CA ARG A 353 -12.36 -7.57 36.36
C ARG A 353 -11.91 -6.53 35.34
N GLU A 354 -11.65 -5.31 35.80
CA GLU A 354 -11.14 -4.27 34.91
C GLU A 354 -9.70 -4.59 34.48
N LYS A 355 -9.46 -4.56 33.17
CA LYS A 355 -8.16 -4.80 32.53
C LYS A 355 -7.84 -3.65 31.57
N LYS A 356 -6.55 -3.53 31.24
CA LYS A 356 -6.02 -2.51 30.32
C LYS A 356 -5.02 -3.15 29.36
N VAL A 357 -5.22 -2.93 28.07
CA VAL A 357 -4.24 -3.22 27.00
C VAL A 357 -3.75 -1.90 26.44
N GLU A 358 -2.43 -1.81 26.24
CA GLU A 358 -1.77 -0.61 25.76
C GLU A 358 -0.65 -1.01 24.78
N TRP A 359 -0.65 -0.38 23.61
CA TRP A 359 0.37 -0.62 22.59
C TRP A 359 0.73 0.68 21.88
N ALA A 360 1.91 0.68 21.27
CA ALA A 360 2.43 1.82 20.54
C ALA A 360 2.86 1.41 19.14
N PHE A 361 2.79 2.37 18.22
CA PHE A 361 3.23 2.19 16.86
C PHE A 361 3.75 3.50 16.29
N ARG A 362 4.55 3.40 15.24
CA ARG A 362 5.03 4.57 14.49
C ARG A 362 4.57 4.48 13.05
N THR A 363 3.98 5.57 12.57
CA THR A 363 3.58 5.69 11.19
C THR A 363 4.80 5.78 10.27
N ARG A 364 4.68 5.21 9.07
CA ARG A 364 5.73 5.28 8.04
C ARG A 364 5.99 6.72 7.58
N LYS A 365 7.08 6.94 6.86
CA LYS A 365 7.24 8.07 5.93
C LYS A 365 6.44 7.78 4.64
N PRO A 366 6.18 8.78 3.79
CA PRO A 366 5.60 8.50 2.48
C PRO A 366 6.51 7.62 1.63
N ASP A 367 5.96 6.74 0.79
CA ASP A 367 6.74 5.76 0.02
C ASP A 367 7.68 6.42 -1.00
N PHE A 368 7.33 7.62 -1.47
CA PHE A 368 8.14 8.41 -2.39
C PHE A 368 8.82 9.58 -1.69
N ASP A 369 9.92 10.04 -2.28
CA ASP A 369 10.53 11.33 -1.96
C ASP A 369 9.46 12.42 -2.05
N TYR A 370 9.37 13.29 -1.05
CA TYR A 370 8.19 14.13 -0.88
C TYR A 370 8.49 15.58 -0.52
N PHE A 371 7.54 16.44 -0.84
CA PHE A 371 7.54 17.85 -0.49
C PHE A 371 6.33 18.18 0.37
N ASN A 372 6.54 18.97 1.42
CA ASN A 372 5.45 19.59 2.17
C ASN A 372 5.29 21.02 1.65
N LEU A 373 4.14 21.31 1.05
CA LEU A 373 3.86 22.54 0.32
C LEU A 373 2.82 23.37 1.06
N GLN A 374 2.95 24.68 0.91
CA GLN A 374 1.99 25.72 1.28
C GLN A 374 1.50 26.48 0.02
N GLY A 375 2.24 26.40 -1.08
CA GLY A 375 1.96 27.07 -2.36
C GLY A 375 3.05 28.09 -2.73
N GLY A 376 3.42 28.15 -4.01
CA GLY A 376 4.39 29.13 -4.54
C GLY A 376 5.85 28.69 -4.52
N GLU A 377 6.14 27.46 -4.10
CA GLU A 377 7.51 26.94 -3.99
C GLU A 377 8.10 26.55 -5.35
N ASN A 378 9.43 26.68 -5.49
CA ASN A 378 10.18 26.13 -6.61
C ASN A 378 10.88 24.83 -6.16
N MET A 379 10.47 23.69 -6.70
CA MET A 379 10.97 22.36 -6.33
C MET A 379 11.99 21.86 -7.34
N ALA A 380 13.12 21.37 -6.85
CA ALA A 380 14.11 20.67 -7.66
C ALA A 380 13.71 19.21 -7.81
N VAL A 381 13.49 18.75 -9.05
CA VAL A 381 13.12 17.35 -9.34
C VAL A 381 14.06 16.72 -10.37
N GLN A 382 14.18 15.39 -10.30
CA GLN A 382 14.87 14.60 -11.31
C GLN A 382 13.87 14.11 -12.36
N SER A 383 14.27 14.17 -13.64
CA SER A 383 13.41 13.72 -14.75
C SER A 383 12.97 12.27 -14.56
N GLY A 384 11.66 12.03 -14.64
CA GLY A 384 11.05 10.71 -14.54
C GLY A 384 11.01 10.09 -13.14
N LYS A 385 11.60 10.72 -12.12
CA LYS A 385 11.55 10.22 -10.75
C LYS A 385 10.22 10.63 -10.08
N PRO A 386 9.44 9.69 -9.51
CA PRO A 386 8.23 10.03 -8.77
C PRO A 386 8.54 10.79 -7.49
N HIS A 387 7.72 11.80 -7.20
CA HIS A 387 7.74 12.57 -5.97
C HIS A 387 6.31 12.78 -5.47
N TYR A 388 6.14 12.77 -4.16
CA TYR A 388 4.85 13.04 -3.53
C TYR A 388 4.73 14.51 -3.11
N LEU A 389 3.81 15.23 -3.71
CA LEU A 389 3.54 16.65 -3.43
C LEU A 389 2.40 16.73 -2.43
N ARG A 390 2.66 17.28 -1.25
CA ARG A 390 1.70 17.26 -0.13
C ARG A 390 1.30 18.64 0.31
N TRP A 391 0.01 18.86 0.48
CA TRP A 391 -0.55 20.08 1.09
C TRP A 391 -1.29 19.74 2.38
N PRO A 392 -1.27 20.61 3.39
CA PRO A 392 -2.17 20.48 4.53
C PRO A 392 -3.63 20.41 4.05
N LEU A 393 -4.38 19.42 4.53
CA LEU A 393 -5.81 19.25 4.20
C LEU A 393 -6.64 20.50 4.47
N SER A 394 -6.24 21.31 5.46
CA SER A 394 -6.86 22.60 5.79
C SER A 394 -6.80 23.60 4.63
N LEU A 395 -5.77 23.54 3.77
CA LEU A 395 -5.64 24.43 2.61
C LEU A 395 -6.60 24.06 1.48
N CYS A 396 -6.85 22.76 1.28
CA CYS A 396 -7.69 22.28 0.18
C CYS A 396 -9.13 21.98 0.59
N LYS A 397 -9.49 22.22 1.87
CA LYS A 397 -10.76 21.80 2.46
C LYS A 397 -11.01 20.30 2.30
N GLY A 398 -9.96 19.50 2.47
CA GLY A 398 -10.00 18.03 2.42
C GLY A 398 -9.86 17.39 1.04
N ASP A 399 -9.53 18.18 0.00
CA ASP A 399 -9.57 17.77 -1.41
C ASP A 399 -8.33 18.30 -2.14
N CYS A 400 -7.15 17.74 -1.80
CA CYS A 400 -5.86 18.08 -2.40
C CYS A 400 -5.43 17.08 -3.50
N ASP A 401 -6.30 16.14 -3.85
CA ASP A 401 -6.04 14.96 -4.69
C ASP A 401 -6.12 15.26 -6.20
N ASN A 402 -6.65 16.42 -6.58
CA ASN A 402 -6.70 16.94 -7.95
C ASN A 402 -5.86 18.21 -8.10
N VAL A 403 -5.14 18.31 -9.22
CA VAL A 403 -4.26 19.44 -9.53
C VAL A 403 -4.51 19.99 -10.93
N SER A 404 -4.53 21.31 -11.05
CA SER A 404 -4.39 21.99 -12.33
C SER A 404 -2.91 22.26 -12.60
N TYR A 405 -2.47 22.12 -13.85
CA TYR A 405 -1.07 22.32 -14.20
C TYR A 405 -0.84 22.91 -15.58
N SER A 406 0.32 23.54 -15.76
CA SER A 406 0.85 23.98 -17.05
C SER A 406 2.32 23.59 -17.19
N SER A 407 2.68 23.06 -18.36
CA SER A 407 4.05 22.72 -18.69
C SER A 407 4.74 23.86 -19.44
N TYR A 408 6.06 23.95 -19.32
CA TYR A 408 6.89 24.79 -20.17
C TYR A 408 8.17 24.04 -20.56
N GLY A 409 8.72 24.37 -21.73
CA GLY A 409 9.75 23.56 -22.38
C GLY A 409 9.18 22.26 -22.94
N ASP A 410 9.90 21.15 -22.77
CA ASP A 410 9.50 19.80 -23.19
C ASP A 410 8.96 18.94 -22.03
N ALA A 411 8.53 19.59 -20.93
CA ALA A 411 8.12 18.88 -19.72
C ALA A 411 6.73 18.23 -19.84
N GLU A 412 6.65 16.97 -19.42
CA GLU A 412 5.41 16.20 -19.34
C GLU A 412 5.18 15.73 -17.90
N LEU A 413 3.99 16.03 -17.35
CA LEU A 413 3.57 15.57 -16.03
C LEU A 413 2.88 14.21 -16.15
N VAL A 414 3.31 13.25 -15.33
CA VAL A 414 2.60 11.99 -15.13
C VAL A 414 2.15 11.94 -13.67
N ILE A 415 0.83 11.78 -13.46
CA ILE A 415 0.25 11.54 -12.13
C ILE A 415 0.17 10.03 -11.94
N HIS A 416 0.84 9.53 -10.91
CA HIS A 416 0.86 8.11 -10.56
C HIS A 416 -0.24 7.76 -9.57
N GLU A 417 -0.51 8.66 -8.63
CA GLU A 417 -1.46 8.44 -7.54
C GLU A 417 -2.02 9.77 -7.02
N SER A 418 -3.29 9.75 -6.65
CA SER A 418 -4.00 10.85 -6.00
C SER A 418 -4.36 10.43 -4.58
N LEU A 419 -3.86 11.16 -3.60
CA LEU A 419 -4.07 10.93 -2.17
C LEU A 419 -4.79 12.15 -1.57
N PRO A 420 -5.57 12.01 -0.48
CA PRO A 420 -6.33 13.12 0.06
C PRO A 420 -5.54 14.40 0.37
N ASP A 421 -4.29 14.27 0.81
CA ASP A 421 -3.38 15.37 1.11
C ASP A 421 -2.38 15.67 -0.02
N GLY A 422 -2.56 15.13 -1.23
CA GLY A 422 -1.72 15.51 -2.37
C GLY A 422 -1.66 14.53 -3.54
N VAL A 423 -0.62 14.65 -4.38
CA VAL A 423 -0.46 13.83 -5.58
C VAL A 423 0.96 13.30 -5.73
N VAL A 424 1.09 12.02 -6.13
CA VAL A 424 2.37 11.44 -6.54
C VAL A 424 2.55 11.67 -8.02
N VAL A 425 3.62 12.39 -8.38
CA VAL A 425 3.87 12.80 -9.76
C VAL A 425 5.31 12.57 -10.18
N SER A 426 5.54 12.33 -11.47
CA SER A 426 6.86 12.45 -12.07
C SER A 426 6.80 13.45 -13.22
N VAL A 427 7.87 14.23 -13.40
CA VAL A 427 8.00 15.14 -14.54
C VAL A 427 9.09 14.60 -15.45
N LYS A 428 8.78 14.32 -16.72
CA LYS A 428 9.75 13.95 -17.75
C LYS A 428 10.12 15.17 -18.57
N GLY A 429 11.38 15.30 -18.98
CA GLY A 429 11.84 16.38 -19.85
C GLY A 429 13.33 16.66 -19.74
N SER A 430 13.78 17.70 -20.43
CA SER A 430 15.16 18.18 -20.41
C SER A 430 15.43 19.09 -19.21
N ARG A 431 16.69 19.20 -18.79
CA ARG A 431 17.10 20.15 -17.75
C ARG A 431 16.67 21.58 -18.10
N GLY A 432 15.98 22.24 -17.17
CA GLY A 432 15.46 23.60 -17.34
C GLY A 432 14.03 23.69 -17.88
N SER A 433 13.39 22.58 -18.24
CA SER A 433 11.94 22.52 -18.39
C SER A 433 11.25 22.19 -17.06
N GLY A 434 9.93 22.32 -17.01
CA GLY A 434 9.19 22.03 -15.79
C GLY A 434 7.68 22.23 -15.89
N VAL A 435 7.04 22.04 -14.74
CA VAL A 435 5.58 22.09 -14.59
C VAL A 435 5.23 23.04 -13.46
N ARG A 436 4.24 23.92 -13.67
CA ARG A 436 3.58 24.67 -12.60
C ARG A 436 2.28 23.98 -12.26
N LEU A 437 2.00 23.79 -10.98
CA LEU A 437 0.77 23.17 -10.53
C LEU A 437 0.26 23.72 -9.21
N ALA A 438 -1.04 23.59 -9.00
CA ALA A 438 -1.71 23.87 -7.73
C ALA A 438 -2.91 22.92 -7.57
N PRO A 439 -3.39 22.69 -6.34
CA PRO A 439 -4.66 22.01 -6.12
C PRO A 439 -5.80 22.71 -6.87
N GLU A 440 -6.58 21.93 -7.63
CA GLU A 440 -7.58 22.46 -8.56
C GLU A 440 -8.68 23.24 -7.83
N GLY A 441 -9.04 24.41 -8.36
CA GLY A 441 -10.11 25.24 -7.80
C GLY A 441 -9.83 25.83 -6.41
N LYS A 442 -8.58 25.75 -5.91
CA LYS A 442 -8.18 26.33 -4.63
C LYS A 442 -7.41 27.63 -4.82
N SER A 443 -7.53 28.54 -3.84
CA SER A 443 -6.79 29.81 -3.80
C SER A 443 -5.36 29.61 -3.25
N ILE A 444 -4.62 28.68 -3.84
CA ILE A 444 -3.26 28.31 -3.45
C ILE A 444 -2.31 28.74 -4.58
N PRO A 445 -1.23 29.49 -4.31
CA PRO A 445 -0.27 29.87 -5.34
C PRO A 445 0.37 28.64 -6.02
N GLU A 446 0.56 28.70 -7.34
CA GLU A 446 1.20 27.62 -8.09
C GLU A 446 2.64 27.38 -7.63
N SER A 447 2.95 26.12 -7.36
CA SER A 447 4.33 25.66 -7.11
C SER A 447 4.91 25.11 -8.42
N ALA A 448 6.21 25.31 -8.63
CA ALA A 448 6.89 24.92 -9.87
C ALA A 448 7.85 23.75 -9.63
N LEU A 449 7.69 22.66 -10.39
CA LEU A 449 8.62 21.54 -10.47
C LEU A 449 9.62 21.81 -11.58
N LEU A 450 10.90 21.91 -11.23
CA LEU A 450 11.99 22.30 -12.14
C LEU A 450 12.97 21.14 -12.31
N ILE A 451 13.11 20.65 -13.55
CA ILE A 451 14.05 19.55 -13.85
C ILE A 451 15.48 20.08 -13.73
N GLN A 452 16.26 19.49 -12.81
CA GLN A 452 17.64 19.88 -12.51
C GLN A 452 18.70 19.09 -13.27
#